data_AF-A0A644WZU6-F1
#
_entry.id   AF-A0A644WZU6-F1
#
_cell.length_a   1.000
_cell.length_b   1.000
_cell.length_c   1.000
_cell.angle_alpha   90.00
_cell.angle_beta   90.00
_cell.angle_gamma   90.00
#
_symmetry.space_group_name_H-M   'P 1'
#
loop_
_entity.id
_entity.type
_entity.pdbx_description
1 polymer ?
#
loop_
_entity_poly.entity_id
_entity_poly.type
_entity_poly.pdbx_seq_one_letter_code
_entity_poly.pdbx_strand_id
1 'polypeptide(L)'
;MENKDYDVALSFAGEDREYVEKVAEMLIELNIKVFYDKAEQVNLWGKDLYTYLDDIYQHKANYCVMFISKYYKEKKWTNHERMSSQARAFNENEEYILPVRFDDTIIPGVRETLGYIDLSDTKPEDLALMIYKKFNPDFHIEELISYLKKYLDYDIEVKGKNLCFYSKIEDYYAEFPLSLMINMYRMDLLYEMFIGPSIVPN
;
A
#
# COMPACT_ATOMS: atom_id res chain seq x y z
N MET A 1 12.95 -4.36 16.13
CA MET A 1 12.06 -5.16 15.28
C MET A 1 12.89 -6.22 14.59
N GLU A 2 12.43 -7.46 14.58
CA GLU A 2 13.04 -8.51 13.75
C GLU A 2 13.00 -8.03 12.28
N ASN A 3 14.12 -8.15 11.57
CA ASN A 3 14.22 -7.69 10.18
C ASN A 3 13.50 -8.69 9.29
N LYS A 4 12.18 -8.52 9.16
CA LYS A 4 11.35 -9.31 8.26
C LYS A 4 11.73 -9.02 6.81
N ASP A 5 11.61 -10.04 5.96
CA ASP A 5 11.97 -9.94 4.54
C ASP A 5 11.11 -8.88 3.82
N TYR A 6 9.86 -8.75 4.27
CA TYR A 6 8.88 -7.82 3.72
C TYR A 6 8.28 -6.94 4.81
N ASP A 7 7.94 -5.72 4.43
CA ASP A 7 7.13 -4.83 5.25
C ASP A 7 5.67 -5.25 5.16
N VAL A 8 5.17 -5.54 3.95
CA VAL A 8 3.77 -5.88 3.72
C VAL A 8 3.63 -7.01 2.71
N ALA A 9 2.73 -7.94 2.99
CA ALA A 9 2.32 -8.98 2.05
C ALA A 9 0.90 -8.71 1.54
N LEU A 10 0.69 -8.83 0.23
CA LEU A 10 -0.62 -8.61 -0.40
C LEU A 10 -1.27 -9.97 -0.71
N SER A 11 -2.39 -10.25 -0.04
CA SER A 11 -3.15 -11.49 -0.17
C SER A 11 -4.45 -11.23 -0.93
N PHE A 12 -4.54 -11.72 -2.16
CA PHE A 12 -5.66 -11.39 -3.07
C PHE A 12 -6.00 -12.57 -4.02
N ALA A 13 -7.19 -12.52 -4.64
CA ALA A 13 -7.55 -13.40 -5.75
C ALA A 13 -7.03 -12.85 -7.08
N GLY A 14 -6.72 -13.72 -8.03
CA GLY A 14 -6.16 -13.29 -9.32
C GLY A 14 -7.08 -12.34 -10.11
N GLU A 15 -8.38 -12.39 -9.88
CA GLU A 15 -9.39 -11.49 -10.46
C GLU A 15 -9.27 -10.05 -9.97
N ASP A 16 -8.80 -9.84 -8.75
CA ASP A 16 -8.67 -8.52 -8.14
C ASP A 16 -7.32 -7.86 -8.47
N ARG A 17 -6.52 -8.51 -9.32
CA ARG A 17 -5.12 -8.15 -9.61
C ARG A 17 -4.94 -6.73 -10.10
N GLU A 18 -5.81 -6.22 -10.97
CA GLU A 18 -5.63 -4.90 -11.57
C GLU A 18 -5.56 -3.80 -10.50
N TYR A 19 -6.40 -3.90 -9.46
CA TYR A 19 -6.39 -2.97 -8.34
C TYR A 19 -5.15 -3.18 -7.47
N VAL A 20 -4.85 -4.44 -7.12
CA VAL A 20 -3.75 -4.80 -6.20
C VAL A 20 -2.38 -4.45 -6.79
N GLU A 21 -2.19 -4.60 -8.10
CA GLU A 21 -0.95 -4.25 -8.79
C GLU A 21 -0.65 -2.76 -8.65
N LYS A 22 -1.65 -1.88 -8.82
CA LYS A 22 -1.49 -0.43 -8.64
C LYS A 22 -1.10 -0.07 -7.20
N VAL A 23 -1.68 -0.75 -6.21
CA VAL A 23 -1.31 -0.59 -4.79
C VAL A 23 0.15 -1.02 -4.59
N ALA A 24 0.54 -2.18 -5.12
CA ALA A 24 1.88 -2.74 -4.98
C ALA A 24 2.95 -1.82 -5.60
N GLU A 25 2.70 -1.32 -6.82
CA GLU A 25 3.59 -0.40 -7.53
C GLU A 25 3.84 0.86 -6.70
N MET A 26 2.77 1.51 -6.22
CA MET A 26 2.93 2.73 -5.42
C MET A 26 3.65 2.49 -4.09
N LEU A 27 3.40 1.37 -3.43
CA LEU A 27 4.12 0.99 -2.20
C LEU A 27 5.62 0.78 -2.46
N ILE A 28 5.98 0.13 -3.57
CA ILE A 28 7.38 -0.06 -3.98
C ILE A 28 8.04 1.30 -4.24
N GLU A 29 7.37 2.21 -4.95
CA GLU A 29 7.89 3.56 -5.19
C GLU A 29 8.06 4.36 -3.88
N LEU A 30 7.24 4.07 -2.86
CA LEU A 30 7.35 4.62 -1.51
C LEU A 30 8.42 3.92 -0.65
N ASN A 31 9.26 3.07 -1.24
CA ASN A 31 10.30 2.28 -0.58
C ASN A 31 9.79 1.29 0.49
N ILE A 32 8.56 0.80 0.35
CA ILE A 32 8.02 -0.30 1.17
C ILE A 32 8.40 -1.63 0.53
N LYS A 33 8.92 -2.59 1.30
CA LYS A 33 9.22 -3.95 0.83
C LYS A 33 7.93 -4.75 0.71
N VAL A 34 7.41 -4.90 -0.51
CA VAL A 34 6.15 -5.59 -0.77
C VAL A 34 6.37 -7.03 -1.23
N PHE A 35 5.69 -7.99 -0.58
CA PHE A 35 5.49 -9.32 -1.16
C PHE A 35 4.28 -9.31 -2.09
N TYR A 36 4.53 -9.51 -3.38
CA TYR A 36 3.55 -9.57 -4.47
C TYR A 36 3.87 -10.73 -5.41
N ASP A 37 2.88 -11.59 -5.69
CA ASP A 37 3.08 -12.91 -6.32
C ASP A 37 3.81 -12.89 -7.68
N LYS A 38 3.65 -11.81 -8.47
CA LYS A 38 4.30 -11.62 -9.78
C LYS A 38 5.79 -11.32 -9.64
N ALA A 39 6.19 -10.58 -8.60
CA ALA A 39 7.61 -10.30 -8.32
C ALA A 39 8.37 -11.57 -7.91
N GLU A 40 7.65 -12.57 -7.39
CA GLU A 40 8.20 -13.78 -6.80
C GLU A 40 7.92 -15.03 -7.65
N GLN A 41 7.48 -14.89 -8.91
CA GLN A 41 7.09 -16.03 -9.77
C GLN A 41 8.19 -17.09 -9.90
N VAL A 42 9.45 -16.67 -9.94
CA VAL A 42 10.62 -17.57 -9.95
C VAL A 42 10.79 -18.26 -8.59
N ASN A 43 10.59 -17.54 -7.50
CA ASN A 43 10.71 -18.07 -6.13
C ASN A 43 9.54 -18.99 -5.76
N LEU A 44 8.39 -18.85 -6.40
CA LEU A 44 7.20 -19.69 -6.22
C LEU A 44 7.21 -20.95 -7.09
N TRP A 45 8.10 -21.02 -8.09
CA TRP A 45 8.13 -22.14 -9.03
C TRP A 45 8.54 -23.45 -8.33
N GLY A 46 7.59 -24.40 -8.29
CA GLY A 46 7.80 -25.74 -7.72
C GLY A 46 7.63 -25.83 -6.20
N LYS A 47 7.30 -24.71 -5.54
CA LYS A 47 6.96 -24.70 -4.11
C LYS A 47 5.50 -25.05 -3.89
N ASP A 48 5.21 -25.67 -2.75
CA ASP A 48 3.85 -25.68 -2.23
C ASP A 48 3.45 -24.24 -1.89
N LEU A 49 2.63 -23.65 -2.75
CA LEU A 49 2.21 -22.25 -2.65
C LEU A 49 1.53 -21.96 -1.31
N TYR A 50 0.83 -22.93 -0.72
CA TYR A 50 0.13 -22.73 0.55
C TYR A 50 1.08 -22.67 1.72
N THR A 51 2.03 -23.60 1.80
CA THR A 51 3.04 -23.62 2.87
C THR A 51 3.93 -22.38 2.82
N TYR A 52 4.28 -21.94 1.61
CA TYR A 52 5.10 -20.75 1.42
C TYR A 52 4.36 -19.44 1.75
N LEU A 53 3.09 -19.34 1.36
CA LEU A 53 2.27 -18.17 1.72
C LEU A 53 2.00 -18.11 3.22
N ASP A 54 1.75 -19.24 3.88
CA ASP A 54 1.54 -19.29 5.33
C ASP A 54 2.79 -18.85 6.11
N ASP A 55 3.99 -19.31 5.69
CA ASP A 55 5.26 -18.86 6.25
C ASP A 55 5.50 -17.35 6.05
N ILE A 56 5.15 -16.82 4.87
CA ILE A 56 5.25 -15.37 4.62
C ILE A 56 4.30 -14.60 5.51
N TYR A 57 3.04 -15.04 5.58
CA TYR A 57 2.04 -14.39 6.38
C TYR A 57 2.28 -14.53 7.88
N GLN A 58 2.97 -15.56 8.36
CA GLN A 58 3.21 -15.69 9.80
C GLN A 58 4.56 -15.08 10.21
N HIS A 59 5.59 -15.23 9.39
CA HIS A 59 6.97 -15.00 9.82
C HIS A 59 7.71 -13.94 9.02
N LYS A 60 7.36 -13.68 7.75
CA LYS A 60 8.22 -12.86 6.86
C LYS A 60 7.69 -11.49 6.46
N ALA A 61 6.45 -11.13 6.79
CA ALA A 61 5.93 -9.77 6.61
C ALA A 61 5.56 -9.11 7.95
N ASN A 62 5.65 -7.78 8.04
CA ASN A 62 5.20 -7.03 9.23
C ASN A 62 3.67 -6.86 9.27
N TYR A 63 3.03 -6.74 8.10
CA TYR A 63 1.58 -6.78 7.94
C TYR A 63 1.16 -7.64 6.75
N CYS A 64 -0.05 -8.19 6.81
CA CYS A 64 -0.72 -8.83 5.68
C CYS A 64 -1.98 -8.04 5.31
N VAL A 65 -2.01 -7.45 4.10
CA VAL A 65 -3.21 -6.83 3.56
C VAL A 65 -4.03 -7.90 2.86
N MET A 66 -5.21 -8.16 3.40
CA MET A 66 -6.12 -9.18 2.89
C MET A 66 -7.21 -8.51 2.05
N PHE A 67 -7.11 -8.70 0.74
CA PHE A 67 -8.09 -8.23 -0.23
C PHE A 67 -9.25 -9.23 -0.32
N ILE A 68 -10.28 -8.96 0.46
CA ILE A 68 -11.48 -9.77 0.58
C ILE A 68 -12.41 -9.50 -0.59
N SER A 69 -12.75 -10.57 -1.31
CA SER A 69 -13.75 -10.58 -2.36
C SER A 69 -14.42 -11.95 -2.42
N LYS A 70 -15.52 -12.07 -3.15
CA LYS A 70 -16.13 -13.37 -3.47
C LYS A 70 -15.12 -14.33 -4.12
N TYR A 71 -14.24 -13.81 -4.99
CA TYR A 71 -13.20 -14.59 -5.67
C TYR A 71 -12.14 -15.08 -4.68
N TYR A 72 -11.78 -14.24 -3.71
CA TYR A 72 -10.86 -14.63 -2.64
C TYR A 72 -11.41 -15.83 -1.86
N LYS A 73 -12.69 -15.75 -1.46
CA LYS A 73 -13.36 -16.85 -0.76
C LYS A 73 -13.41 -18.13 -1.60
N GLU A 74 -13.74 -18.02 -2.88
CA GLU A 74 -13.90 -19.18 -3.76
C GLU A 74 -12.59 -19.82 -4.24
N LYS A 75 -11.47 -19.08 -4.26
CA LYS A 75 -10.22 -19.60 -4.83
C LYS A 75 -9.10 -19.79 -3.83
N LYS A 76 -9.04 -18.95 -2.80
CA LYS A 76 -8.00 -19.00 -1.76
C LYS A 76 -8.53 -19.61 -0.45
N TRP A 77 -9.85 -19.63 -0.23
CA TRP A 77 -10.49 -20.04 1.03
C TRP A 77 -11.32 -21.34 0.93
N THR A 78 -11.00 -22.30 0.05
CA THR A 78 -11.89 -23.46 -0.23
C THR A 78 -11.64 -24.75 0.55
N ASN A 79 -10.51 -24.91 1.23
CA ASN A 79 -10.17 -26.17 1.89
C ASN A 79 -10.54 -26.15 3.38
N HIS A 80 -11.54 -26.94 3.79
CA HIS A 80 -12.09 -26.97 5.16
C HIS A 80 -11.09 -27.20 6.29
N GLU A 81 -10.10 -28.08 6.10
CA GLU A 81 -9.06 -28.32 7.10
C GLU A 81 -8.14 -27.09 7.24
N ARG A 82 -7.85 -26.43 6.10
CA ARG A 82 -6.97 -25.25 6.02
C ARG A 82 -7.66 -23.94 6.42
N MET A 83 -8.99 -23.85 6.25
CA MET A 83 -9.79 -22.73 6.77
C MET A 83 -9.67 -22.67 8.29
N SER A 84 -9.66 -23.83 8.96
CA SER A 84 -9.58 -23.91 10.42
C SER A 84 -8.21 -23.50 10.96
N SER A 85 -7.11 -23.78 10.24
CA SER A 85 -5.78 -23.30 10.64
C SER A 85 -5.62 -21.80 10.41
N GLN A 86 -6.01 -21.29 9.24
CA GLN A 86 -5.92 -19.86 8.90
C GLN A 86 -6.82 -19.01 9.81
N ALA A 87 -8.05 -19.47 10.09
CA ALA A 87 -8.95 -18.81 11.04
C ALA A 87 -8.34 -18.68 12.43
N ARG A 88 -7.57 -19.68 12.89
CA ARG A 88 -6.86 -19.62 14.18
C ARG A 88 -5.71 -18.61 14.15
N ALA A 89 -4.86 -18.67 13.13
CA ALA A 89 -3.76 -17.73 12.96
C ALA A 89 -4.25 -16.27 12.91
N PHE A 90 -5.40 -16.02 12.28
CA PHE A 90 -5.99 -14.69 12.19
C PHE A 90 -6.60 -14.19 13.51
N ASN A 91 -7.15 -15.09 14.32
CA ASN A 91 -7.65 -14.73 15.65
C ASN A 91 -6.51 -14.49 16.65
N GLU A 92 -5.33 -15.08 16.44
CA GLU A 92 -4.19 -14.95 17.35
C GLU A 92 -3.36 -13.68 17.07
N ASN A 93 -3.40 -13.14 15.84
CA ASN A 93 -2.64 -11.96 15.41
C ASN A 93 -3.53 -10.87 14.79
N GLU A 94 -4.42 -10.27 15.60
CA GLU A 94 -5.43 -9.31 15.11
C GLU A 94 -4.82 -8.03 14.51
N GLU A 95 -3.73 -7.49 15.08
CA GLU A 95 -3.09 -6.26 14.56
C GLU A 95 -2.25 -6.47 13.29
N TYR A 96 -1.96 -7.73 12.96
CA TYR A 96 -1.12 -8.10 11.82
C TYR A 96 -1.88 -8.04 10.49
N ILE A 97 -3.18 -8.29 10.52
CA ILE A 97 -4.03 -8.36 9.32
C ILE A 97 -4.69 -7.01 9.11
N LEU A 98 -4.61 -6.52 7.88
CA LEU A 98 -5.26 -5.31 7.43
C LEU A 98 -6.33 -5.72 6.39
N PRO A 99 -7.59 -5.96 6.81
CA PRO A 99 -8.64 -6.34 5.88
C PRO A 99 -9.03 -5.17 5.00
N VAL A 100 -9.15 -5.43 3.71
CA VAL A 100 -9.68 -4.50 2.72
C VAL A 100 -10.71 -5.25 1.88
N ARG A 101 -11.85 -4.63 1.58
CA ARG A 101 -13.01 -5.35 1.03
C ARG A 101 -13.42 -4.78 -0.32
N PHE A 102 -13.46 -5.63 -1.34
CA PHE A 102 -14.09 -5.32 -2.63
C PHE A 102 -15.61 -5.50 -2.59
N ASP A 103 -16.10 -6.34 -1.67
CA ASP A 103 -17.52 -6.65 -1.51
C ASP A 103 -17.82 -7.10 -0.06
N ASP A 104 -19.09 -7.37 0.22
CA ASP A 104 -19.56 -7.80 1.54
C ASP A 104 -19.19 -9.26 1.89
N THR A 105 -18.29 -9.92 1.15
CA THR A 105 -17.97 -11.33 1.35
C THR A 105 -17.42 -11.61 2.75
N ILE A 106 -18.11 -12.46 3.49
CA ILE A 106 -17.68 -12.91 4.82
C ILE A 106 -16.67 -14.05 4.68
N ILE A 107 -15.47 -13.86 5.25
CA ILE A 107 -14.42 -14.87 5.40
C ILE A 107 -14.52 -15.50 6.79
N PRO A 108 -14.87 -16.78 6.91
CA PRO A 108 -14.86 -17.48 8.20
C PRO A 108 -13.51 -17.30 8.91
N GLY A 109 -13.52 -16.92 10.19
CA GLY A 109 -12.28 -16.74 10.98
C GLY A 109 -11.70 -15.32 10.96
N VAL A 110 -12.13 -14.46 10.04
CA VAL A 110 -11.92 -13.01 10.14
C VAL A 110 -13.12 -12.43 10.88
N ARG A 111 -12.87 -11.82 12.06
CA ARG A 111 -13.96 -11.25 12.86
C ARG A 111 -14.56 -10.03 12.15
N GLU A 112 -15.88 -9.93 12.16
CA GLU A 112 -16.60 -8.76 11.64
C GLU A 112 -16.32 -7.48 12.46
N THR A 113 -15.83 -7.63 13.69
CA THR A 113 -15.43 -6.50 14.56
C THR A 113 -14.08 -5.90 14.18
N LEU A 114 -13.30 -6.54 13.30
CA LEU A 114 -12.01 -6.01 12.85
C LEU A 114 -12.25 -4.82 11.91
N GLY A 115 -11.59 -3.70 12.18
CA GLY A 115 -11.65 -2.54 11.29
C GLY A 115 -11.15 -2.92 9.89
N TYR A 116 -11.88 -2.51 8.85
CA TYR A 116 -11.54 -2.78 7.47
C TYR A 116 -11.63 -1.50 6.63
N ILE A 117 -10.96 -1.51 5.48
CA ILE A 117 -11.13 -0.46 4.45
C ILE A 117 -12.07 -0.97 3.37
N ASP A 118 -13.09 -0.17 3.07
CA ASP A 118 -14.00 -0.42 1.95
C ASP A 118 -13.36 0.09 0.65
N LEU A 119 -13.29 -0.77 -0.37
CA LEU A 119 -12.69 -0.47 -1.67
C LEU A 119 -13.71 0.00 -2.71
N SER A 120 -15.00 0.15 -2.37
CA SER A 120 -16.03 0.69 -3.28
C SER A 120 -15.65 2.05 -3.85
N ASP A 121 -15.11 2.93 -3.00
CA ASP A 121 -14.78 4.32 -3.30
C ASP A 121 -13.31 4.67 -2.99
N THR A 122 -12.51 3.69 -2.56
CA THR A 122 -11.09 3.89 -2.25
C THR A 122 -10.24 3.62 -3.48
N LYS A 123 -9.48 4.61 -3.95
CA LYS A 123 -8.55 4.40 -5.07
C LYS A 123 -7.31 3.63 -4.61
N PRO A 124 -6.64 2.89 -5.51
CA PRO A 124 -5.40 2.18 -5.18
C PRO A 124 -4.35 3.05 -4.51
N GLU A 125 -4.22 4.31 -4.94
CA GLU A 125 -3.24 5.25 -4.43
C GLU A 125 -3.55 5.70 -3.00
N ASP A 126 -4.83 5.91 -2.70
CA ASP A 126 -5.28 6.26 -1.36
C ASP A 126 -5.02 5.09 -0.40
N LEU A 127 -5.32 3.86 -0.82
CA LEU A 127 -5.01 2.67 -0.02
C LEU A 127 -3.51 2.51 0.21
N ALA A 128 -2.68 2.73 -0.81
CA ALA A 128 -1.22 2.66 -0.68
C ALA A 128 -0.70 3.69 0.35
N LEU A 129 -1.22 4.91 0.36
CA LEU A 129 -0.89 5.92 1.38
C LEU A 129 -1.36 5.52 2.78
N MET A 130 -2.52 4.89 2.91
CA MET A 130 -3.01 4.37 4.20
C MET A 130 -2.10 3.26 4.73
N ILE A 131 -1.69 2.32 3.88
CA ILE A 131 -0.73 1.28 4.23
C ILE A 131 0.62 1.90 4.58
N TYR A 132 1.10 2.89 3.81
CA TYR A 132 2.34 3.59 4.11
C TYR A 132 2.36 4.24 5.49
N LYS A 133 1.23 4.84 5.91
CA LYS A 133 1.06 5.41 7.25
C LYS A 133 1.14 4.37 8.37
N LYS A 134 0.85 3.08 8.11
CA LYS A 134 1.05 2.00 9.11
C LYS A 134 2.53 1.83 9.49
N PHE A 135 3.45 2.20 8.62
CA PHE A 135 4.90 2.18 8.88
C PHE A 135 5.44 3.56 9.27
N ASN A 136 4.70 4.62 8.96
CA ASN A 136 5.12 6.01 9.12
C ASN A 136 3.96 6.81 9.75
N PRO A 137 3.66 6.58 11.03
CA PRO A 137 2.45 7.12 11.67
C PRO A 137 2.44 8.66 11.74
N ASP A 138 3.62 9.28 11.82
CA ASP A 138 3.76 10.73 11.88
C ASP A 138 3.73 11.41 10.49
N PHE A 139 3.64 10.62 9.41
CA PHE A 139 3.62 11.19 8.06
C PHE A 139 2.23 11.73 7.70
N HIS A 140 2.16 13.03 7.44
CA HIS A 140 0.99 13.72 6.93
C HIS A 140 1.32 14.41 5.59
N ILE A 141 0.53 14.14 4.55
CA ILE A 141 0.78 14.70 3.21
C ILE A 141 0.59 16.22 3.19
N GLU A 142 -0.26 16.70 4.08
CA GLU A 142 -0.52 18.12 4.31
C GLU A 142 0.74 18.86 4.78
N GLU A 143 1.65 18.19 5.49
CA GLU A 143 2.92 18.77 5.93
C GLU A 143 3.90 18.94 4.77
N LEU A 144 3.98 17.96 3.87
CA LEU A 144 4.74 18.08 2.61
C LEU A 144 4.23 19.26 1.77
N ILE A 145 2.91 19.34 1.57
CA ILE A 145 2.31 20.43 0.79
C ILE A 145 2.55 21.78 1.48
N SER A 146 2.37 21.84 2.80
CA SER A 146 2.62 23.05 3.58
C SER A 146 4.09 23.48 3.53
N TYR A 147 5.02 22.52 3.49
CA TYR A 147 6.43 22.78 3.33
C TYR A 147 6.73 23.42 1.97
N LEU A 148 6.21 22.84 0.88
CA LEU A 148 6.39 23.39 -0.48
C LEU A 148 5.82 24.81 -0.60
N LYS A 149 4.63 25.06 -0.05
CA LYS A 149 3.97 26.37 -0.07
C LYS A 149 4.70 27.48 0.72
N LYS A 150 5.69 27.13 1.56
CA LYS A 150 6.55 28.15 2.21
C LYS A 150 7.52 28.79 1.22
N TYR A 151 7.83 28.11 0.12
CA TYR A 151 8.83 28.54 -0.84
C TYR A 151 8.26 28.79 -2.24
N LEU A 152 7.11 28.20 -2.56
CA LEU A 152 6.49 28.20 -3.88
C LEU A 152 5.10 28.84 -3.82
N ASP A 153 4.81 29.81 -4.68
CA ASP A 153 3.46 30.39 -4.84
C ASP A 153 2.63 29.60 -5.86
N TYR A 154 2.21 28.40 -5.45
CA TYR A 154 1.52 27.42 -6.30
C TYR A 154 0.25 26.87 -5.64
N ASP A 155 -0.77 26.64 -6.47
CA ASP A 155 -1.83 25.70 -6.16
C ASP A 155 -1.27 24.28 -6.29
N ILE A 156 -1.11 23.60 -5.13
CA ILE A 156 -0.52 22.25 -5.05
C ILE A 156 -1.58 21.28 -4.56
N GLU A 157 -1.81 20.21 -5.32
CA GLU A 157 -2.81 19.18 -5.02
C GLU A 157 -2.35 17.78 -5.42
N VAL A 158 -2.91 16.76 -4.77
CA VAL A 158 -2.64 15.35 -5.10
C VAL A 158 -3.68 14.86 -6.09
N LYS A 159 -3.22 14.29 -7.20
CA LYS A 159 -4.09 13.63 -8.21
C LYS A 159 -3.55 12.25 -8.56
N GLY A 160 -4.21 11.22 -8.03
CA GLY A 160 -3.75 9.84 -8.19
C GLY A 160 -2.34 9.69 -7.67
N LYS A 161 -1.42 9.22 -8.52
CA LYS A 161 -0.01 9.01 -8.17
C LYS A 161 0.86 10.26 -8.24
N ASN A 162 0.31 11.42 -8.57
CA ASN A 162 1.08 12.64 -8.82
C ASN A 162 0.74 13.76 -7.83
N LEU A 163 1.75 14.59 -7.55
CA LEU A 163 1.59 15.90 -6.95
C LEU A 163 1.61 16.94 -8.08
N CYS A 164 0.51 17.64 -8.24
CA CYS A 164 0.29 18.65 -9.28
C CYS A 164 0.65 20.03 -8.76
N PHE A 165 1.30 20.81 -9.60
CA PHE A 165 1.70 22.19 -9.35
C PHE A 165 1.06 23.07 -10.42
N TYR A 166 0.27 24.05 -9.99
CA TYR A 166 -0.31 25.05 -10.88
C TYR A 166 0.00 26.47 -10.39
N SER A 167 0.65 27.27 -11.25
CA SER A 167 0.85 28.70 -11.01
C SER A 167 0.12 29.51 -12.06
N LYS A 168 -0.83 30.32 -11.61
CA LYS A 168 -1.54 31.29 -12.48
C LYS A 168 -0.64 32.44 -12.91
N ILE A 169 0.35 32.78 -12.07
CA ILE A 169 1.25 33.92 -12.30
C ILE A 169 2.22 33.58 -13.43
N GLU A 170 2.76 32.36 -13.41
CA GLU A 170 3.74 31.87 -14.38
C GLU A 170 3.11 31.16 -15.59
N ASP A 171 1.77 31.02 -15.62
CA ASP A 171 1.03 30.18 -16.57
C ASP A 171 1.65 28.78 -16.72
N TYR A 172 2.00 28.17 -15.58
CA TYR A 172 2.79 26.95 -15.51
C TYR A 172 2.03 25.80 -14.85
N TYR A 173 2.21 24.60 -15.42
CA TYR A 173 1.68 23.35 -14.89
C TYR A 173 2.74 22.26 -14.94
N ALA A 174 2.90 21.54 -13.84
CA ALA A 174 3.72 20.34 -13.80
C ALA A 174 3.15 19.28 -12.85
N GLU A 175 3.54 18.04 -13.11
CA GLU A 175 3.19 16.89 -12.28
C GLU A 175 4.48 16.14 -11.93
N PHE A 176 4.61 15.79 -10.66
CA PHE A 176 5.72 14.96 -10.18
C PHE A 176 5.17 13.74 -9.45
N PRO A 177 5.81 12.56 -9.57
CA PRO A 177 5.38 11.39 -8.82
C PRO A 177 5.32 11.69 -7.32
N LEU A 178 4.17 11.44 -6.70
CA LEU A 178 3.95 11.72 -5.29
C LEU A 178 4.93 10.93 -4.42
N SER A 179 5.21 9.68 -4.78
CA SER A 179 6.20 8.82 -4.15
C SER A 179 7.58 9.48 -4.08
N LEU A 180 8.04 10.09 -5.18
CA LEU A 180 9.30 10.83 -5.24
C LEU A 180 9.29 12.05 -4.31
N MET A 181 8.21 12.84 -4.32
CA MET A 181 8.08 14.02 -3.47
C MET A 181 8.08 13.65 -1.98
N ILE A 182 7.40 12.57 -1.61
CA ILE A 182 7.37 12.03 -0.25
C ILE A 182 8.77 11.56 0.17
N ASN A 183 9.47 10.81 -0.68
CA ASN A 183 10.82 10.34 -0.38
C ASN A 183 11.79 11.51 -0.16
N MET A 184 11.79 12.50 -1.04
CA MET A 184 12.65 13.69 -0.89
C MET A 184 12.34 14.46 0.41
N TYR A 185 11.06 14.60 0.76
CA TYR A 185 10.66 15.27 2.00
C TYR A 185 11.16 14.55 3.24
N ARG A 186 10.97 13.23 3.28
CA ARG A 186 11.37 12.41 4.43
C ARG A 186 12.88 12.25 4.59
N MET A 187 13.63 12.42 3.52
CA MET A 187 15.08 12.40 3.54
C MET A 187 15.69 13.78 3.82
N ASP A 188 14.87 14.81 4.10
CA ASP A 188 15.29 16.21 4.24
C ASP A 188 16.02 16.77 2.99
N LEU A 189 15.72 16.22 1.81
CA LEU A 189 16.35 16.58 0.53
C LEU A 189 15.47 17.44 -0.38
N LEU A 190 14.21 17.66 0.00
CA LEU A 190 13.23 18.35 -0.86
C LEU A 190 13.67 19.78 -1.23
N TYR A 191 14.31 20.51 -0.32
CA TYR A 191 14.84 21.83 -0.68
C TYR A 191 15.97 21.72 -1.70
N GLU A 192 17.01 20.95 -1.38
CA GLU A 192 18.23 20.83 -2.20
C GLU A 192 17.98 20.23 -3.58
N MET A 193 17.02 19.31 -3.71
CA MET A 193 16.77 18.57 -4.94
C MET A 193 15.64 19.13 -5.79
N PHE A 194 14.73 19.92 -5.21
CA PHE A 194 13.55 20.41 -5.91
C PHE A 194 13.42 21.93 -5.90
N ILE A 195 13.48 22.55 -4.72
CA ILE A 195 13.22 23.98 -4.55
C ILE A 195 14.45 24.82 -4.95
N GLY A 196 15.62 24.54 -4.38
CA GLY A 196 16.86 25.28 -4.61
C GLY A 196 17.33 25.29 -6.07
N PRO A 197 17.24 24.15 -6.80
CA PRO A 197 17.52 24.12 -8.23
C PRO A 197 16.45 24.76 -9.13
N SER A 198 15.33 25.25 -8.55
CA SER A 198 14.17 25.77 -9.27
C SER A 198 13.62 24.78 -10.31
N ILE A 199 13.33 23.54 -9.88
CA ILE A 199 12.73 22.52 -10.76
C ILE A 199 11.37 22.99 -11.33
N VAL A 200 10.64 23.77 -10.55
CA VAL A 200 9.50 24.58 -11.02
C VAL A 200 9.89 26.05 -11.04
N PRO A 201 9.31 26.87 -11.94
CA PRO A 201 9.53 28.32 -11.95
C PRO A 201 9.15 28.96 -10.61
N ASN A 202 9.99 29.86 -10.10
CA ASN A 202 9.80 30.58 -8.82
C ASN A 202 9.85 32.09 -9.02
#